data_AF-A0A9D8BGM2-F1
#
_entry.id   AF-A0A9D8BGM2-F1
#
_cell.length_a   1.000
_cell.length_b   1.000
_cell.length_c   1.000
_cell.angle_alpha   90.00
_cell.angle_beta   90.00
_cell.angle_gamma   90.00
#
_symmetry.space_group_name_H-M   'P 1'
#
loop_
_entity.id
_entity.type
_entity.pdbx_description
1 polymer ?
#
loop_
_entity_poly.entity_id
_entity_poly.type
_entity_poly.pdbx_seq_one_letter_code
_entity_poly.pdbx_strand_id
1 'polypeptide(L)'
;ELFHATNAIFLVQESRDWLMQNGYAHLMAMINTCEGHKNAGEWLLKHNMVLLYHMGRSVDYEQDSMQWMVANASQDLVILARAIQYKKDQIEENHNDIHSFGKDL
;
A
#
# COMPACT_ATOMS: atom_id res chain seq x y z
N GLU A 1 3.67 10.44 -12.59
CA GLU A 1 2.86 9.69 -11.60
C GLU A 1 3.61 8.52 -10.96
N LEU A 2 4.26 7.62 -11.72
CA LEU A 2 4.92 6.43 -11.14
C LEU A 2 6.00 6.78 -10.09
N PHE A 3 6.86 7.76 -10.37
CA PHE A 3 7.85 8.27 -9.41
C PHE A 3 7.21 8.68 -8.07
N HIS A 4 6.11 9.42 -8.12
CA HIS A 4 5.39 9.86 -6.93
C HIS A 4 4.68 8.71 -6.22
N ALA A 5 4.11 7.75 -6.96
CA ALA A 5 3.52 6.56 -6.36
C ALA A 5 4.55 5.72 -5.59
N THR A 6 5.73 5.52 -6.19
CA THR A 6 6.85 4.84 -5.52
C THR A 6 7.28 5.58 -4.26
N ASN A 7 7.52 6.89 -4.34
CA ASN A 7 7.92 7.69 -3.18
C ASN A 7 6.85 7.77 -2.09
N ALA A 8 5.57 7.76 -2.46
CA ALA A 8 4.47 7.75 -1.51
C ALA A 8 4.44 6.44 -0.69
N ILE A 9 4.80 5.30 -1.27
CA ILE A 9 5.02 4.02 -0.54
C ILE A 9 6.17 4.18 0.47
N PHE A 10 7.22 4.92 0.12
CA PHE A 10 8.32 5.29 1.04
C PHE A 10 7.97 6.40 2.03
N LEU A 11 6.68 6.69 2.23
CA LEU A 11 6.17 7.73 3.14
C LEU A 11 6.64 9.17 2.81
N VAL A 12 7.06 9.45 1.58
CA VAL A 12 7.47 10.80 1.17
C VAL A 12 6.23 11.69 1.00
N GLN A 13 6.00 12.59 1.97
CA GLN A 13 4.79 13.43 2.04
C GLN A 13 4.57 14.27 0.78
N GLU A 14 5.62 14.89 0.24
CA GLU A 14 5.52 15.72 -0.98
C GLU A 14 4.93 14.93 -2.15
N SER A 15 5.29 13.65 -2.28
CA SER A 15 4.76 12.79 -3.33
C SER A 15 3.31 12.38 -3.08
N ARG A 16 2.90 12.21 -1.83
CA ARG A 16 1.48 11.99 -1.46
C ARG A 16 0.63 13.20 -1.83
N ASP A 17 1.10 14.38 -1.47
CA ASP A 17 0.43 15.64 -1.77
C ASP A 17 0.33 15.84 -3.29
N TRP A 18 1.42 15.58 -4.02
CA TRP A 18 1.45 15.67 -5.47
C TRP A 18 0.41 14.75 -6.11
N LEU A 19 0.29 13.50 -5.67
CA LEU A 19 -0.71 12.56 -6.21
C LEU A 19 -2.13 13.08 -6.00
N MET A 20 -2.44 13.61 -4.81
CA MET A 20 -3.75 14.17 -4.52
C MET A 20 -4.07 15.40 -5.36
N GLN A 21 -3.11 16.33 -5.49
CA GLN A 21 -3.28 17.58 -6.24
C GLN A 21 -3.42 17.36 -7.76
N ASN A 22 -2.84 16.27 -8.28
CA ASN A 22 -2.82 15.99 -9.73
C ASN A 22 -3.84 14.92 -10.17
N GLY A 23 -4.82 14.59 -9.32
CA GLY A 23 -5.92 13.70 -9.69
C GLY A 23 -5.63 12.20 -9.60
N TYR A 24 -4.53 11.80 -8.97
CA TYR A 24 -4.16 10.39 -8.76
C TYR A 24 -4.70 9.83 -7.43
N ALA A 25 -5.92 10.23 -7.06
CA ALA A 25 -6.57 9.79 -5.82
C ALA A 25 -6.71 8.27 -5.72
N HIS A 26 -6.83 7.57 -6.84
CA HIS A 26 -6.88 6.11 -6.90
C HIS A 26 -5.56 5.45 -6.46
N LEU A 27 -4.41 6.02 -6.82
CA LEU A 27 -3.11 5.53 -6.38
C LEU A 27 -2.92 5.79 -4.88
N MET A 28 -3.31 6.96 -4.40
CA MET A 28 -3.28 7.26 -2.96
C MET A 28 -4.26 6.39 -2.16
N ALA A 29 -5.45 6.10 -2.69
CA ALA A 29 -6.39 5.20 -2.05
C ALA A 29 -5.83 3.77 -1.97
N MET A 30 -5.12 3.31 -3.00
CA MET A 30 -4.41 2.01 -2.96
C MET A 30 -3.30 2.01 -1.92
N ILE A 31 -2.45 3.04 -1.89
CA ILE A 31 -1.36 3.17 -0.91
C ILE A 31 -1.91 3.22 0.52
N ASN A 32 -2.97 3.98 0.76
CA ASN A 32 -3.62 4.01 2.06
C ASN A 32 -4.25 2.65 2.42
N THR A 33 -4.74 1.89 1.43
CA THR A 33 -5.22 0.52 1.65
C THR A 33 -4.07 -0.41 2.04
N CYS A 34 -2.88 -0.26 1.45
CA CYS A 34 -1.67 -0.97 1.88
C CYS A 34 -1.29 -0.66 3.34
N GLU A 35 -1.68 0.50 3.85
CA GLU A 35 -1.45 0.98 5.22
C GLU A 35 -2.61 0.63 6.18
N GLY A 36 -3.53 -0.24 5.75
CA GLY A 36 -4.65 -0.71 6.57
C GLY A 36 -5.81 0.28 6.70
N HIS A 37 -5.83 1.37 5.93
CA HIS A 37 -6.94 2.33 5.94
C HIS A 37 -8.17 1.78 5.21
N LYS A 38 -9.04 1.09 5.96
CA LYS A 38 -10.27 0.46 5.45
C LYS A 38 -11.13 1.38 4.57
N ASN A 39 -11.30 2.64 4.96
CA ASN A 39 -12.08 3.62 4.19
C ASN A 39 -11.54 3.86 2.78
N ALA A 40 -10.21 3.79 2.59
CA ALA A 40 -9.60 3.94 1.28
C ALA A 40 -9.90 2.72 0.39
N GLY A 41 -9.85 1.52 0.97
CA GLY A 41 -10.24 0.29 0.28
C GLY A 41 -11.70 0.30 -0.13
N GLU A 42 -12.59 0.73 0.76
CA GLU A 42 -14.01 0.91 0.42
C GLU A 42 -14.23 1.95 -0.67
N TRP A 43 -13.46 3.04 -0.66
CA TRP A 43 -13.52 4.05 -1.72
C TRP A 43 -13.15 3.44 -3.07
N LEU A 44 -12.11 2.61 -3.15
CA LEU A 44 -11.72 1.89 -4.37
C LEU A 44 -12.85 0.99 -4.89
N LEU A 45 -13.49 0.21 -4.00
CA LEU A 45 -14.62 -0.63 -4.38
C LEU A 45 -15.81 0.17 -4.90
N LYS A 46 -16.16 1.28 -4.24
CA LYS A 46 -17.25 2.19 -4.66
C LYS A 46 -17.01 2.78 -6.06
N HIS A 47 -15.75 2.86 -6.49
CA HIS A 47 -15.35 3.36 -7.81
C HIS A 47 -14.95 2.24 -8.79
N ASN A 48 -15.32 0.98 -8.51
CA ASN A 48 -15.03 -0.19 -9.34
C ASN A 48 -13.53 -0.47 -9.58
N MET A 49 -12.66 -0.04 -8.66
CA MET A 49 -11.22 -0.24 -8.72
C MET A 49 -10.79 -1.51 -7.98
N VAL A 50 -11.40 -2.64 -8.34
CA VAL A 50 -11.28 -3.94 -7.64
C VAL A 50 -9.84 -4.45 -7.61
N LEU A 51 -9.08 -4.26 -8.70
CA LEU A 51 -7.67 -4.65 -8.76
C LEU A 51 -6.82 -3.88 -7.73
N LEU A 52 -7.01 -2.56 -7.62
CA LEU A 52 -6.27 -1.74 -6.66
C LEU A 52 -6.66 -2.07 -5.22
N TYR A 53 -7.94 -2.38 -4.97
CA TYR A 53 -8.43 -2.84 -3.67
C TYR A 53 -7.72 -4.13 -3.23
N HIS A 54 -7.71 -5.15 -4.08
CA HIS A 54 -7.07 -6.42 -3.75
C HIS A 54 -5.55 -6.32 -3.70
N MET A 55 -4.92 -5.46 -4.51
CA MET A 55 -3.49 -5.18 -4.39
C MET A 55 -3.15 -4.58 -3.02
N GLY A 56 -3.90 -3.56 -2.57
CA GLY A 56 -3.65 -2.92 -1.28
C GLY A 56 -3.86 -3.87 -0.09
N ARG A 57 -4.98 -4.62 -0.09
CA ARG A 57 -5.25 -5.62 0.96
C ARG A 57 -4.24 -6.76 0.97
N SER A 58 -3.80 -7.20 -0.20
CA SER A 58 -2.73 -8.21 -0.33
C SER A 58 -1.44 -7.78 0.34
N VAL A 59 -1.11 -6.49 0.25
CA VAL A 59 0.05 -5.89 0.92
C VAL A 59 -0.14 -5.88 2.44
N ASP A 60 -1.36 -5.58 2.90
CA ASP A 60 -1.77 -5.59 4.31
C ASP A 60 -2.12 -7.02 4.83
N TYR A 61 -1.46 -8.06 4.30
CA TYR A 61 -1.56 -9.45 4.75
C TYR A 61 -2.94 -10.14 4.61
N GLU A 62 -3.86 -9.58 3.85
CA GLU A 62 -5.18 -10.16 3.64
C GLU A 62 -5.13 -11.30 2.61
N GLN A 63 -5.16 -12.54 3.12
CA GLN A 63 -4.96 -13.76 2.33
C GLN A 63 -6.04 -13.97 1.25
N ASP A 64 -7.27 -13.54 1.49
CA ASP A 64 -8.37 -13.58 0.52
C ASP A 64 -8.04 -12.76 -0.74
N SER A 65 -7.44 -11.59 -0.54
CA SER A 65 -7.06 -10.67 -1.61
C SER A 65 -5.83 -11.16 -2.36
N MET A 66 -4.90 -11.81 -1.66
CA MET A 66 -3.78 -12.49 -2.31
C MET A 66 -4.27 -13.62 -3.23
N GLN A 67 -5.20 -14.44 -2.76
CA GLN A 67 -5.81 -15.50 -3.58
C GLN A 67 -6.54 -14.92 -4.79
N TRP A 68 -7.27 -13.81 -4.59
CA TRP A 68 -7.92 -13.10 -5.68
C TRP A 68 -6.91 -12.60 -6.72
N MET A 69 -5.80 -11.99 -6.29
CA MET A 69 -4.74 -11.49 -7.17
C MET A 69 -4.11 -12.62 -7.98
N VAL A 70 -3.79 -13.75 -7.36
CA VAL A 70 -3.21 -14.92 -8.04
C VAL A 70 -4.18 -15.48 -9.10
N ALA A 71 -5.48 -15.43 -8.85
CA ALA A 71 -6.50 -15.95 -9.76
C ALA A 71 -6.91 -14.95 -10.87
N ASN A 72 -6.80 -13.64 -10.63
CA ASN A 72 -7.43 -12.61 -11.49
C ASN A 72 -6.47 -11.54 -12.02
N ALA A 73 -5.25 -11.43 -11.50
CA ALA A 73 -4.25 -10.45 -11.94
C ALA A 73 -3.10 -11.13 -12.69
N SER A 74 -2.30 -10.35 -13.41
CA SER A 74 -1.06 -10.85 -14.00
C SER A 74 -0.02 -11.17 -12.93
N GLN A 75 0.88 -12.11 -13.23
CA GLN A 75 1.96 -12.51 -12.34
C GLN A 75 2.83 -11.32 -11.89
N ASP A 76 3.10 -10.37 -12.79
CA ASP A 76 3.88 -9.16 -12.46
C ASP A 76 3.20 -8.30 -11.40
N LEU A 77 1.88 -8.20 -11.39
CA LEU A 77 1.15 -7.45 -10.36
C LEU A 77 1.14 -8.16 -9.01
N VAL A 78 1.14 -9.49 -9.01
CA VAL A 78 1.31 -10.29 -7.78
C VAL A 78 2.71 -10.08 -7.20
N ILE A 79 3.74 -10.12 -8.04
CA ILE A 79 5.13 -9.86 -7.65
C ILE A 79 5.27 -8.41 -7.13
N LEU A 80 4.66 -7.44 -7.80
CA LEU A 80 4.64 -6.05 -7.36
C LEU A 80 4.02 -5.91 -5.97
N ALA A 81 2.86 -6.53 -5.71
CA ALA A 81 2.22 -6.48 -4.39
C ALA A 81 3.15 -7.04 -3.30
N ARG A 82 3.84 -8.15 -3.55
CA ARG A 82 4.83 -8.72 -2.62
C ARG A 82 6.04 -7.82 -2.38
N ALA A 83 6.51 -7.13 -3.43
CA ALA A 83 7.61 -6.18 -3.29
C ALA A 83 7.23 -4.96 -2.44
N ILE A 84 5.99 -4.47 -2.57
CA ILE A 84 5.47 -3.37 -1.76
C ILE A 84 5.29 -3.83 -0.30
N GLN A 85 4.73 -5.02 -0.07
CA GLN A 85 4.63 -5.63 1.27
C GLN A 85 5.98 -5.67 1.97
N TYR A 86 6.97 -6.30 1.35
CA TYR A 86 8.33 -6.37 1.88
C TYR A 86 8.89 -5.00 2.26
N LYS A 87 8.64 -3.96 1.45
CA LYS A 87 9.10 -2.61 1.76
C LYS A 87 8.37 -1.98 2.93
N LYS A 88 7.05 -2.18 3.05
CA LYS A 88 6.29 -1.72 4.21
C LYS A 88 6.73 -2.41 5.50
N ASP A 89 6.94 -3.71 5.46
CA ASP A 89 7.43 -4.47 6.61
C ASP A 89 8.75 -3.90 7.12
N GLN A 90 9.70 -3.64 6.22
CA GLN A 90 10.97 -3.00 6.58
C GLN A 90 10.80 -1.63 7.23
N ILE A 91 9.85 -0.82 6.74
CA ILE A 91 9.56 0.49 7.32
C ILE A 91 8.97 0.33 8.73
N GLU A 92 8.02 -0.58 8.91
CA GLU A 92 7.37 -0.84 10.19
C GLU A 92 8.33 -1.43 11.23
N GLU A 93 9.18 -2.38 10.85
CA GLU A 93 10.26 -2.94 11.67
C GLU A 93 11.22 -1.85 12.15
N ASN A 94 11.72 -1.00 11.25
CA ASN A 94 12.64 0.09 11.60
C ASN A 94 12.00 1.08 12.59
N HIS A 95 10.71 1.39 12.45
CA HIS A 95 10.02 2.25 13.41
C HIS A 95 9.86 1.58 14.78
N ASN A 96 9.54 0.29 14.82
CA ASN A 96 9.41 -0.48 16.06
C ASN A 96 10.76 -0.59 16.82
N ASP A 97 11.87 -0.73 16.09
CA ASP A 97 13.21 -0.74 16.67
C ASP A 97 13.56 0.60 17.32
N ILE A 98 13.30 1.73 16.64
CA ILE A 98 13.51 3.09 17.18
C ILE A 98 12.78 3.29 18.53
N HIS A 99 11.57 2.74 18.67
CA HIS A 99 10.80 2.80 19.91
C HIS A 99 11.28 1.85 21.01
N SER A 100 12.12 0.87 20.68
CA SER A 100 12.64 -0.13 21.62
C SER A 100 13.97 0.31 22.29
N PHE A 101 14.67 1.32 21.74
CA PHE A 101 15.94 1.84 22.27
C PHE A 101 15.89 2.50 23.67
N GLY A 102 14.74 2.51 24.35
CA GLY A 102 14.57 3.18 25.65
C GLY A 102 13.94 2.33 26.76
N LYS A 103 13.82 1.00 26.61
CA LYS A 103 13.12 0.16 27.60
C LYS A 103 14.00 -0.62 28.59
N ASP A 104 15.33 -0.52 28.51
CA ASP A 104 16.23 -1.16 29.48
C ASP A 104 16.97 -0.11 30.33
N LEU A 105 16.39 0.25 31.48
CA LEU A 105 17.05 0.81 32.67
C LEU A 105 16.47 0.16 33.93
#